data_AF-A0A2V9TZJ7-F1
#
_entry.id   AF-A0A2V9TZJ7-F1
#
_cell.length_a   1.000
_cell.length_b   1.000
_cell.length_c   1.000
_cell.angle_alpha   90.00
_cell.angle_beta   90.00
_cell.angle_gamma   90.00
#
_symmetry.space_group_name_H-M   'P 1'
#
loop_
_entity.id
_entity.type
_entity.pdbx_description
1 polymer ?
#
loop_
_entity_poly.entity_id
_entity_poly.type
_entity_poly.pdbx_seq_one_letter_code
_entity_poly.pdbx_strand_id
1 'polypeptide(L)'
;MPELNQLTAEWSAARILYPTYSALAREFVIDLTPCIDLETGVEQPPKESVEQARQWLQDMDERIQIHQLRQFLQTTTLVTPQLLQTLLLHHLHKEEKSPSDRDKIDFLLVQLFSLAAPSRLEDNSVTLDYVAKTLAPVLGPVDTTMPAWLAPLENVLQLAQKARTLNELLHGGILEQGRKIKVQSGENYFQPTAMIAFARFSFLVRRSFFRLMHQDLNAIFDGLRELEQRGVNTIDCRRAQFSAEEPILRLRMICQSWKVMFQAEYSSGQPLRMLVDLRAAIDDALGRGVAQNARAAKPAAVKKAAATPAVPAAKPASTMAARAGAAPSAPATKLADAVPEFEVSGNEWNPDGSSGN
;
A
#
# COMPACT_ATOMS: atom_id res chain seq x y z
N MET A 1 -14.00 18.35 -37.23
CA MET A 1 -14.89 17.34 -36.60
C MET A 1 -14.22 16.63 -35.43
N PRO A 2 -13.08 15.90 -35.55
CA PRO A 2 -12.53 15.15 -34.42
C PRO A 2 -12.15 16.04 -33.22
N GLU A 3 -11.41 17.11 -33.50
CA GLU A 3 -10.95 18.12 -32.53
C GLU A 3 -12.08 18.73 -31.66
N LEU A 4 -13.24 19.03 -32.26
CA LEU A 4 -14.37 19.63 -31.53
C LEU A 4 -15.00 18.63 -30.55
N ASN A 5 -15.11 17.37 -30.96
CA ASN A 5 -15.59 16.29 -30.10
C ASN A 5 -14.59 16.04 -28.94
N GLN A 6 -13.29 16.10 -29.21
CA GLN A 6 -12.24 15.98 -28.21
C GLN A 6 -12.32 17.13 -27.18
N LEU A 7 -12.36 18.39 -27.61
CA LEU A 7 -12.48 19.54 -26.70
C LEU A 7 -13.75 19.47 -25.83
N THR A 8 -14.85 18.96 -26.38
CA THR A 8 -16.10 18.75 -25.63
C THR A 8 -15.98 17.62 -24.61
N ALA A 9 -15.26 16.54 -24.93
CA ALA A 9 -14.97 15.44 -24.00
C ALA A 9 -14.03 15.89 -22.87
N GLU A 10 -12.97 16.64 -23.18
CA GLU A 10 -12.04 17.22 -22.20
C GLU A 10 -12.77 18.18 -21.25
N TRP A 11 -13.63 19.07 -21.76
CA TRP A 11 -14.43 19.96 -20.92
C TRP A 11 -15.43 19.21 -20.03
N SER A 12 -16.09 18.19 -20.56
CA SER A 12 -17.01 17.33 -19.80
C SER A 12 -16.29 16.61 -18.66
N ALA A 13 -15.08 16.09 -18.91
CA ALA A 13 -14.23 15.51 -17.88
C ALA A 13 -13.81 16.56 -16.82
N ALA A 14 -13.35 17.74 -17.25
CA ALA A 14 -12.95 18.81 -16.33
C ALA A 14 -14.10 19.24 -15.41
N ARG A 15 -15.34 19.38 -15.92
CA ARG A 15 -16.53 19.69 -15.11
C ARG A 15 -16.90 18.61 -14.09
N ILE A 16 -16.56 17.34 -14.34
CA ILE A 16 -16.75 16.23 -13.39
C ILE A 16 -15.66 16.24 -12.31
N LEU A 17 -14.40 16.54 -12.67
CA LEU A 17 -13.27 16.53 -11.75
C LEU A 17 -13.22 17.77 -10.84
N TYR A 18 -13.52 18.95 -11.38
CA TYR A 18 -13.33 20.24 -10.70
C TYR A 18 -13.95 20.32 -9.30
N PRO A 19 -15.23 19.93 -9.05
CA PRO A 19 -15.81 20.01 -7.71
C PRO A 19 -15.06 19.17 -6.66
N THR A 20 -14.51 18.04 -7.09
CA THR A 20 -13.72 17.13 -6.25
C THR A 20 -12.33 17.69 -6.00
N TYR A 21 -11.63 18.14 -7.06
CA TYR A 21 -10.29 18.73 -6.95
C TYR A 21 -10.31 20.02 -6.14
N SER A 22 -11.28 20.91 -6.34
CA SER A 22 -11.43 22.15 -5.56
C SER A 22 -11.93 21.93 -4.12
N ALA A 23 -12.54 20.78 -3.82
CA ALA A 23 -12.79 20.39 -2.43
C ALA A 23 -11.51 19.86 -1.76
N LEU A 24 -10.75 18.98 -2.44
CA LEU A 24 -9.45 18.48 -1.98
C LEU A 24 -8.43 19.62 -1.78
N ALA A 25 -8.37 20.60 -2.71
CA ALA A 25 -7.52 21.78 -2.59
C ALA A 25 -7.77 22.57 -1.29
N ARG A 26 -9.04 22.68 -0.88
CA ARG A 26 -9.44 23.37 0.35
C ARG A 26 -9.18 22.53 1.60
N GLU A 27 -9.33 21.20 1.53
CA GLU A 27 -9.05 20.30 2.66
C GLU A 27 -7.54 20.22 2.98
N PHE A 28 -6.69 20.24 1.95
CA PHE A 28 -5.23 20.11 2.10
C PHE A 28 -4.44 21.42 1.90
N VAL A 29 -5.12 22.56 1.82
CA VAL A 29 -4.55 23.91 1.66
C VAL A 29 -3.55 23.99 0.50
N ILE A 30 -4.01 23.61 -0.70
CA ILE A 30 -3.22 23.63 -1.93
C ILE A 30 -3.53 24.92 -2.70
N ASP A 31 -2.56 25.84 -2.75
CA ASP A 31 -2.70 27.18 -3.36
C ASP A 31 -2.78 27.14 -4.90
N LEU A 32 -3.96 26.88 -5.44
CA LEU A 32 -4.30 27.11 -6.86
C LEU A 32 -5.31 28.26 -7.00
N THR A 33 -5.11 29.11 -8.01
CA THR A 33 -6.14 30.05 -8.49
C THR A 33 -7.33 29.26 -9.06
N PRO A 34 -8.59 29.54 -8.67
CA PRO A 34 -9.77 28.88 -9.24
C PRO A 34 -9.94 29.12 -10.75
N CYS A 35 -10.49 28.14 -11.46
CA CYS A 35 -10.84 28.26 -12.88
C CYS A 35 -12.29 28.76 -13.02
N ILE A 36 -12.46 30.06 -13.26
CA ILE A 36 -13.76 30.76 -13.22
C ILE A 36 -14.81 30.13 -14.16
N ASP A 37 -14.41 29.64 -15.34
CA ASP A 37 -15.33 29.02 -16.29
C ASP A 37 -15.83 27.63 -15.85
N LEU A 38 -15.05 26.92 -15.03
CA LEU A 38 -15.48 25.69 -14.36
C LEU A 38 -16.37 25.97 -13.15
N GLU A 39 -16.15 27.07 -12.42
CA GLU A 39 -17.01 27.49 -11.31
C GLU A 39 -18.39 27.98 -11.77
N THR A 40 -18.41 28.76 -12.85
CA THR A 40 -19.65 29.26 -13.48
C THR A 40 -20.35 28.18 -14.31
N GLY A 41 -19.68 27.06 -14.60
CA GLY A 41 -20.28 25.85 -15.17
C GLY A 41 -20.68 25.97 -16.65
N VAL A 42 -19.94 26.77 -17.43
CA VAL A 42 -20.26 27.10 -18.82
C VAL A 42 -20.52 25.84 -19.67
N GLU A 43 -21.60 25.83 -20.46
CA GLU A 43 -21.95 24.67 -21.30
C GLU A 43 -21.12 24.57 -22.58
N GLN A 44 -20.82 25.70 -23.21
CA GLN A 44 -20.02 25.79 -24.44
C GLN A 44 -18.81 26.71 -24.18
N PRO A 45 -17.65 26.18 -23.77
CA PRO A 45 -16.46 26.96 -23.51
C PRO A 45 -15.82 27.44 -24.83
N PRO A 46 -15.17 28.61 -24.86
CA PRO A 46 -14.15 28.89 -25.87
C PRO A 46 -12.93 27.97 -25.66
N LYS A 47 -12.09 27.80 -26.69
CA LYS A 47 -10.90 26.93 -26.59
C LYS A 47 -9.97 27.31 -25.43
N GLU A 48 -9.81 28.61 -25.19
CA GLU A 48 -9.00 29.17 -24.12
C GLU A 48 -9.43 28.65 -22.73
N SER A 49 -10.72 28.60 -22.43
CA SER A 49 -11.23 28.05 -21.17
C SER A 49 -10.95 26.55 -21.02
N VAL A 50 -10.97 25.79 -22.12
CA VAL A 50 -10.59 24.36 -22.12
C VAL A 50 -9.08 24.21 -21.86
N GLU A 51 -8.26 25.08 -22.44
CA GLU A 51 -6.81 25.12 -22.21
C GLU A 51 -6.45 25.54 -20.78
N GLN A 52 -7.11 26.57 -20.23
CA GLN A 52 -6.98 26.98 -18.83
C GLN A 52 -7.42 25.86 -17.86
N ALA A 53 -8.54 25.19 -18.14
CA ALA A 53 -8.99 24.03 -17.37
C ALA A 53 -8.00 22.86 -17.41
N ARG A 54 -7.40 22.58 -18.58
CA ARG A 54 -6.39 21.53 -18.74
C ARG A 54 -5.14 21.85 -17.91
N GLN A 55 -4.64 23.09 -17.96
CA GLN A 55 -3.51 23.53 -17.16
C GLN A 55 -3.83 23.45 -15.66
N TRP A 56 -5.01 23.91 -15.23
CA TRP A 56 -5.44 23.83 -13.83
C TRP A 56 -5.48 22.40 -13.29
N LEU A 57 -5.96 21.43 -14.09
CA LEU A 57 -5.93 20.02 -13.73
C LEU A 57 -4.50 19.44 -13.66
N GLN A 58 -3.59 19.91 -14.51
CA GLN A 58 -2.17 19.51 -14.49
C GLN A 58 -1.45 20.07 -13.26
N ASP A 59 -1.57 21.37 -13.00
CA ASP A 59 -1.05 22.06 -11.80
C ASP A 59 -1.54 21.39 -10.51
N MET A 60 -2.81 20.95 -10.49
CA MET A 60 -3.39 20.25 -9.35
C MET A 60 -2.85 18.82 -9.21
N ASP A 61 -2.70 18.10 -10.33
CA ASP A 61 -2.12 16.75 -10.36
C ASP A 61 -0.67 16.70 -9.89
N GLU A 62 0.15 17.72 -10.18
CA GLU A 62 1.53 17.78 -9.72
C GLU A 62 1.62 17.95 -8.19
N ARG A 63 0.69 18.72 -7.61
CA ARG A 63 0.68 19.03 -6.18
C ARG A 63 0.00 17.96 -5.32
N ILE A 64 -1.09 17.36 -5.79
CA ILE A 64 -1.80 16.29 -5.07
C ILE A 64 -0.86 15.11 -4.81
N GLN A 65 -0.63 14.81 -3.54
CA GLN A 65 0.05 13.59 -3.10
C GLN A 65 -0.94 12.43 -2.97
N ILE A 66 -0.46 11.20 -3.23
CA ILE A 66 -1.31 10.00 -3.23
C ILE A 66 -2.01 9.75 -1.88
N HIS A 67 -1.39 10.12 -0.76
CA HIS A 67 -2.00 9.99 0.57
C HIS A 67 -3.17 10.97 0.76
N GLN A 68 -3.06 12.22 0.26
CA GLN A 68 -4.15 13.21 0.29
C GLN A 68 -5.34 12.72 -0.54
N LEU A 69 -5.09 12.25 -1.76
CA LEU A 69 -6.11 11.69 -2.65
C LEU A 69 -6.80 10.46 -2.03
N ARG A 70 -6.03 9.61 -1.35
CA ARG A 70 -6.55 8.42 -0.66
C ARG A 70 -7.42 8.78 0.54
N GLN A 71 -6.98 9.71 1.37
CA GLN A 71 -7.76 10.21 2.50
C GLN A 71 -9.07 10.81 1.99
N PHE A 72 -8.99 11.77 1.07
CA PHE A 72 -10.15 12.48 0.53
C PHE A 72 -11.20 11.53 -0.07
N LEU A 73 -10.79 10.63 -0.98
CA LEU A 73 -11.71 9.68 -1.64
C LEU A 73 -12.15 8.49 -0.76
N GLN A 74 -11.84 8.52 0.54
CA GLN A 74 -12.34 7.56 1.53
C GLN A 74 -13.19 8.22 2.62
N THR A 75 -13.04 9.52 2.87
CA THR A 75 -13.86 10.30 3.82
C THR A 75 -15.00 11.07 3.15
N THR A 76 -14.85 11.50 1.90
CA THR A 76 -15.82 12.39 1.23
C THR A 76 -17.07 11.67 0.71
N THR A 77 -18.22 12.34 0.82
CA THR A 77 -19.49 11.87 0.22
C THR A 77 -19.60 12.17 -1.28
N LEU A 78 -18.63 12.88 -1.87
CA LEU A 78 -18.61 13.26 -3.29
C LEU A 78 -18.25 12.09 -4.23
N VAL A 79 -17.79 10.94 -3.71
CA VAL A 79 -17.31 9.83 -4.54
C VAL A 79 -18.46 9.12 -5.27
N THR A 80 -18.45 9.18 -6.59
CA THR A 80 -19.35 8.41 -7.47
C THR A 80 -18.56 7.47 -8.39
N PRO A 81 -19.17 6.40 -8.94
CA PRO A 81 -18.52 5.56 -9.94
C PRO A 81 -18.08 6.35 -11.17
N GLN A 82 -18.88 7.33 -11.61
CA GLN A 82 -18.56 8.20 -12.74
C GLN A 82 -17.31 9.05 -12.44
N LEU A 83 -17.24 9.69 -11.27
CA LEU A 83 -16.06 10.46 -10.84
C LEU A 83 -14.78 9.60 -10.84
N LEU A 84 -14.83 8.40 -10.25
CA LEU A 84 -13.67 7.51 -10.21
C LEU A 84 -13.24 7.05 -11.61
N GLN A 85 -14.20 6.80 -12.52
CA GLN A 85 -13.89 6.48 -13.92
C GLN A 85 -13.26 7.67 -14.65
N THR A 86 -13.82 8.86 -14.55
CA THR A 86 -13.27 10.08 -15.17
C THR A 86 -11.87 10.39 -14.64
N LEU A 87 -11.65 10.28 -13.33
CA LEU A 87 -10.37 10.55 -12.68
C LEU A 87 -9.29 9.52 -13.06
N LEU A 88 -9.65 8.25 -13.14
CA LEU A 88 -8.75 7.20 -13.62
C LEU A 88 -8.41 7.38 -15.11
N LEU A 89 -9.41 7.69 -15.95
CA LEU A 89 -9.20 7.98 -17.37
C LEU A 89 -8.31 9.21 -17.57
N HIS A 90 -8.47 10.26 -16.75
CA HIS A 90 -7.61 11.46 -16.80
C HIS A 90 -6.13 11.11 -16.59
N HIS A 91 -5.77 10.33 -15.57
CA HIS A 91 -4.38 9.87 -15.40
C HIS A 91 -3.92 8.87 -16.48
N LEU A 92 -4.82 8.02 -17.00
CA LEU A 92 -4.47 7.05 -18.05
C LEU A 92 -4.18 7.71 -19.41
N HIS A 93 -4.85 8.82 -19.75
CA HIS A 93 -4.67 9.52 -21.03
C HIS A 93 -3.42 10.42 -21.08
N LYS A 94 -2.71 10.65 -19.97
CA LYS A 94 -1.42 11.38 -20.00
C LYS A 94 -0.42 10.67 -20.90
N GLU A 95 0.25 11.40 -21.78
CA GLU A 95 1.24 10.84 -22.71
C GLU A 95 2.44 10.25 -21.93
N GLU A 96 3.08 11.08 -21.10
CA GLU A 96 4.08 10.65 -20.11
C GLU A 96 3.41 10.40 -18.75
N LYS A 97 3.89 9.40 -18.00
CA LYS A 97 3.31 9.02 -16.69
C LYS A 97 4.41 8.96 -15.64
N SER A 98 4.28 9.77 -14.59
CA SER A 98 5.23 9.77 -13.49
C SER A 98 5.05 8.57 -12.55
N PRO A 99 6.02 8.26 -11.66
CA PRO A 99 5.80 7.34 -10.55
C PRO A 99 4.63 7.75 -9.63
N SER A 100 4.32 9.06 -9.55
CA SER A 100 3.14 9.56 -8.82
C SER A 100 1.84 9.19 -9.53
N ASP A 101 1.78 9.33 -10.86
CA ASP A 101 0.64 8.88 -11.67
C ASP A 101 0.45 7.36 -11.59
N ARG A 102 1.53 6.57 -11.57
CA ARG A 102 1.46 5.12 -11.33
C ARG A 102 0.73 4.80 -10.02
N ASP A 103 1.11 5.46 -8.94
CA ASP A 103 0.56 5.16 -7.60
C ASP A 103 -0.86 5.71 -7.42
N LYS A 104 -1.21 6.81 -8.13
CA LYS A 104 -2.59 7.28 -8.30
C LYS A 104 -3.44 6.28 -9.10
N ILE A 105 -2.95 5.79 -10.24
CA ILE A 105 -3.63 4.81 -11.08
C ILE A 105 -3.87 3.51 -10.29
N ASP A 106 -2.87 2.99 -9.56
CA ASP A 106 -3.02 1.78 -8.72
C ASP A 106 -4.14 1.95 -7.69
N PHE A 107 -4.13 3.06 -6.96
CA PHE A 107 -5.16 3.35 -5.98
C PHE A 107 -6.56 3.49 -6.61
N LEU A 108 -6.67 4.21 -7.73
CA LEU A 108 -7.95 4.47 -8.40
C LEU A 108 -8.54 3.18 -9.03
N LEU A 109 -7.72 2.31 -9.61
CA LEU A 109 -8.13 0.98 -10.08
C LEU A 109 -8.70 0.15 -8.92
N VAL A 110 -7.99 0.11 -7.78
CA VAL A 110 -8.40 -0.63 -6.59
C VAL A 110 -9.67 -0.05 -5.97
N GLN A 111 -9.81 1.29 -5.93
CA GLN A 111 -10.96 1.96 -5.34
C GLN A 111 -12.21 1.82 -6.23
N LEU A 112 -12.07 1.94 -7.55
CA LEU A 112 -13.14 1.67 -8.53
C LEU A 112 -13.59 0.21 -8.47
N PHE A 113 -12.65 -0.74 -8.45
CA PHE A 113 -12.96 -2.16 -8.27
C PHE A 113 -13.64 -2.43 -6.92
N SER A 114 -13.17 -1.81 -5.83
CA SER A 114 -13.77 -1.95 -4.49
C SER A 114 -15.20 -1.43 -4.42
N LEU A 115 -15.53 -0.35 -5.15
CA LEU A 115 -16.88 0.23 -5.20
C LEU A 115 -17.86 -0.64 -6.01
N ALA A 116 -17.36 -1.37 -7.02
CA ALA A 116 -18.15 -2.29 -7.84
C ALA A 116 -18.23 -3.73 -7.29
N ALA A 117 -17.32 -4.10 -6.37
CA ALA A 117 -17.27 -5.44 -5.79
C ALA A 117 -18.44 -5.69 -4.80
N PRO A 118 -19.16 -6.82 -4.90
CA PRO A 118 -20.20 -7.19 -3.94
C PRO A 118 -19.66 -7.32 -2.51
N SER A 119 -20.43 -6.85 -1.53
CA SER A 119 -20.06 -6.89 -0.09
C SER A 119 -19.82 -8.30 0.46
N ARG A 120 -20.31 -9.34 -0.22
CA ARG A 120 -20.10 -10.76 0.11
C ARG A 120 -19.24 -11.52 -0.91
N LEU A 121 -18.45 -10.81 -1.74
CA LEU A 121 -17.50 -11.43 -2.66
C LEU A 121 -16.46 -12.27 -1.88
N GLU A 122 -16.18 -13.50 -2.33
CA GLU A 122 -15.19 -14.39 -1.71
C GLU A 122 -13.80 -14.17 -2.31
N ASP A 123 -12.73 -14.27 -1.52
CA ASP A 123 -11.36 -14.00 -1.98
C ASP A 123 -10.95 -14.89 -3.17
N ASN A 124 -11.41 -16.15 -3.18
CA ASN A 124 -11.16 -17.11 -4.27
C ASN A 124 -11.90 -16.78 -5.57
N SER A 125 -12.98 -16.00 -5.50
CA SER A 125 -13.77 -15.58 -6.67
C SER A 125 -13.19 -14.37 -7.41
N VAL A 126 -12.20 -13.70 -6.79
CA VAL A 126 -11.48 -12.56 -7.39
C VAL A 126 -10.42 -13.09 -8.37
N THR A 127 -10.85 -13.56 -9.54
CA THR A 127 -9.93 -13.95 -10.64
C THR A 127 -9.48 -12.74 -11.45
N LEU A 128 -8.47 -12.90 -12.31
CA LEU A 128 -8.09 -11.87 -13.28
C LEU A 128 -9.26 -11.52 -14.20
N ASP A 129 -10.03 -12.51 -14.68
CA ASP A 129 -11.21 -12.30 -15.53
C ASP A 129 -12.33 -11.53 -14.84
N TYR A 130 -12.49 -11.71 -13.52
CA TYR A 130 -13.45 -10.95 -12.74
C TYR A 130 -13.05 -9.48 -12.67
N VAL A 131 -11.80 -9.19 -12.27
CA VAL A 131 -11.26 -7.83 -12.19
C VAL A 131 -11.23 -7.15 -13.56
N ALA A 132 -10.85 -7.87 -14.63
CA ALA A 132 -10.86 -7.40 -16.00
C ALA A 132 -12.26 -6.96 -16.44
N LYS A 133 -13.30 -7.77 -16.19
CA LYS A 133 -14.69 -7.44 -16.54
C LYS A 133 -15.21 -6.22 -15.77
N THR A 134 -14.85 -6.07 -14.50
CA THR A 134 -15.21 -4.91 -13.68
C THR A 134 -14.50 -3.62 -14.12
N LEU A 135 -13.25 -3.71 -14.58
CA LEU A 135 -12.45 -2.55 -15.03
C LEU A 135 -12.51 -2.30 -16.55
N ALA A 136 -13.26 -3.11 -17.30
CA ALA A 136 -13.48 -2.93 -18.74
C ALA A 136 -14.00 -1.54 -19.17
N PRO A 137 -14.82 -0.80 -18.37
CA PRO A 137 -15.22 0.57 -18.72
C PRO A 137 -14.08 1.60 -18.81
N VAL A 138 -12.89 1.28 -18.27
CA VAL A 138 -11.72 2.18 -18.22
C VAL A 138 -10.46 1.59 -18.85
N LEU A 139 -10.32 0.26 -18.88
CA LEU A 139 -9.19 -0.44 -19.52
C LEU A 139 -9.54 -1.10 -20.87
N GLY A 140 -10.83 -1.09 -21.26
CA GLY A 140 -11.31 -1.84 -22.42
C GLY A 140 -11.30 -3.37 -22.20
N PRO A 141 -11.48 -4.17 -23.27
CA PRO A 141 -11.28 -5.62 -23.21
C PRO A 141 -9.78 -5.94 -23.09
N VAL A 142 -9.41 -6.77 -22.12
CA VAL A 142 -8.00 -7.10 -21.82
C VAL A 142 -7.79 -8.62 -21.78
N ASP A 143 -6.68 -9.07 -22.36
CA ASP A 143 -6.20 -10.45 -22.22
C ASP A 143 -5.69 -10.70 -20.79
N THR A 144 -6.25 -11.71 -20.13
CA THR A 144 -5.95 -12.10 -18.74
C THR A 144 -4.82 -13.12 -18.64
N THR A 145 -4.19 -13.48 -19.75
CA THR A 145 -2.98 -14.34 -19.80
C THR A 145 -1.83 -13.69 -19.03
N MET A 146 -1.58 -14.19 -17.81
CA MET A 146 -0.58 -13.63 -16.90
C MET A 146 0.85 -13.69 -17.51
N PRO A 147 1.54 -12.55 -17.69
CA PRO A 147 2.93 -12.53 -18.11
C PRO A 147 3.85 -13.27 -17.14
N ALA A 148 4.85 -13.98 -17.64
CA ALA A 148 5.77 -14.77 -16.80
C ALA A 148 6.52 -13.94 -15.74
N TRP A 149 6.75 -12.64 -15.99
CA TRP A 149 7.37 -11.73 -15.04
C TRP A 149 6.44 -11.30 -13.88
N LEU A 150 5.12 -11.49 -14.01
CA LEU A 150 4.13 -11.30 -12.94
C LEU A 150 3.82 -12.58 -12.15
N ALA A 151 4.29 -13.75 -12.59
CA ALA A 151 4.10 -15.01 -11.86
C ALA A 151 4.54 -14.96 -10.37
N PRO A 152 5.60 -14.21 -9.96
CA PRO A 152 5.93 -14.04 -8.55
C PRO A 152 4.83 -13.38 -7.70
N LEU A 153 3.95 -12.55 -8.29
CA LEU A 153 2.90 -11.83 -7.56
C LEU A 153 1.86 -12.78 -6.95
N GLU A 154 1.58 -13.92 -7.60
CA GLU A 154 0.68 -14.94 -7.07
C GLU A 154 1.27 -15.64 -5.84
N ASN A 155 2.59 -15.80 -5.77
CA ASN A 155 3.25 -16.34 -4.58
C ASN A 155 3.12 -15.38 -3.38
N VAL A 156 3.30 -14.08 -3.60
CA VAL A 156 3.11 -13.05 -2.56
C VAL A 156 1.65 -13.02 -2.09
N LEU A 157 0.69 -13.10 -3.01
CA LEU A 157 -0.74 -13.18 -2.69
C LEU A 157 -1.07 -14.44 -1.86
N GLN A 158 -0.53 -15.59 -2.22
CA GLN A 158 -0.69 -16.82 -1.44
C GLN A 158 -0.08 -16.72 -0.03
N LEU A 159 1.02 -15.97 0.15
CA LEU A 159 1.57 -15.71 1.48
C LEU A 159 0.62 -14.83 2.30
N ALA A 160 0.10 -13.74 1.73
CA ALA A 160 -0.87 -12.85 2.39
C ALA A 160 -2.16 -13.58 2.79
N GLN A 161 -2.66 -14.50 1.96
CA GLN A 161 -3.82 -15.35 2.28
C GLN A 161 -3.52 -16.36 3.40
N LYS A 162 -2.30 -16.90 3.47
CA LYS A 162 -1.89 -17.91 4.47
C LYS A 162 -1.56 -17.30 5.83
N ALA A 163 -1.22 -16.01 5.89
CA ALA A 163 -0.91 -15.27 7.12
C ALA A 163 -2.04 -15.33 8.15
N ARG A 164 -1.67 -15.51 9.42
CA ARG A 164 -2.55 -15.78 10.58
C ARG A 164 -2.60 -14.66 11.61
N THR A 165 -1.59 -13.81 11.64
CA THR A 165 -1.53 -12.59 12.45
C THR A 165 -1.24 -11.38 11.56
N LEU A 166 -1.62 -10.18 12.00
CA LEU A 166 -1.25 -8.93 11.32
C LEU A 166 0.29 -8.74 11.32
N ASN A 167 0.96 -9.26 12.35
CA ASN A 167 2.43 -9.31 12.43
C ASN A 167 3.07 -10.06 11.25
N GLU A 168 2.55 -11.23 10.87
CA GLU A 168 3.03 -11.99 9.71
C GLU A 168 2.85 -11.21 8.39
N LEU A 169 1.77 -10.43 8.26
CA LEU A 169 1.53 -9.63 7.06
C LEU A 169 2.46 -8.41 6.99
N LEU A 170 2.62 -7.68 8.09
CA LEU A 170 3.37 -6.41 8.13
C LEU A 170 4.88 -6.58 8.27
N HIS A 171 5.36 -7.59 9.00
CA HIS A 171 6.79 -7.80 9.27
C HIS A 171 7.36 -9.06 8.59
N GLY A 172 6.53 -9.87 7.93
CA GLY A 172 6.96 -11.07 7.19
C GLY A 172 7.56 -10.80 5.80
N GLY A 173 7.79 -9.55 5.42
CA GLY A 173 8.33 -9.18 4.11
C GLY A 173 7.34 -9.32 2.94
N ILE A 174 6.04 -9.50 3.22
CA ILE A 174 5.02 -9.83 2.21
C ILE A 174 4.65 -8.58 1.40
N LEU A 175 4.39 -7.45 2.07
CA LEU A 175 4.05 -6.20 1.40
C LEU A 175 5.24 -5.65 0.60
N GLU A 176 6.45 -5.80 1.13
CA GLU A 176 7.72 -5.40 0.57
C GLU A 176 8.01 -6.16 -0.73
N GLN A 177 7.70 -7.46 -0.79
CA GLN A 177 7.79 -8.25 -2.02
C GLN A 177 6.80 -7.74 -3.08
N GLY A 178 5.55 -7.42 -2.69
CA GLY A 178 4.56 -6.81 -3.60
C GLY A 178 5.01 -5.45 -4.13
N ARG A 179 5.45 -4.54 -3.24
CA ARG A 179 6.00 -3.22 -3.58
C ARG A 179 7.22 -3.35 -4.51
N LYS A 180 8.11 -4.30 -4.23
CA LYS A 180 9.29 -4.59 -5.07
C LYS A 180 8.89 -5.03 -6.49
N ILE A 181 7.94 -5.94 -6.65
CA ILE A 181 7.46 -6.37 -7.97
C ILE A 181 6.80 -5.19 -8.71
N LYS A 182 5.96 -4.39 -8.03
CA LYS A 182 5.32 -3.18 -8.60
C LYS A 182 6.37 -2.16 -9.08
N VAL A 183 7.42 -1.90 -8.30
CA VAL A 183 8.52 -0.99 -8.68
C VAL A 183 9.38 -1.57 -9.82
N GLN A 184 9.72 -2.86 -9.77
CA GLN A 184 10.51 -3.54 -10.81
C GLN A 184 9.78 -3.68 -12.15
N SER A 185 8.47 -3.44 -12.19
CA SER A 185 7.67 -3.45 -13.43
C SER A 185 8.06 -2.29 -14.36
N GLY A 186 8.42 -1.13 -13.81
CA GLY A 186 8.61 0.11 -14.57
C GLY A 186 7.40 0.40 -15.48
N GLU A 187 7.67 0.81 -16.72
CA GLU A 187 6.65 1.06 -17.75
C GLU A 187 5.73 -0.13 -18.04
N ASN A 188 6.18 -1.37 -17.78
CA ASN A 188 5.34 -2.56 -17.96
C ASN A 188 4.15 -2.59 -16.97
N TYR A 189 4.19 -1.79 -15.90
CA TYR A 189 3.03 -1.58 -15.03
C TYR A 189 1.81 -1.07 -15.82
N PHE A 190 2.01 -0.18 -16.79
CA PHE A 190 0.94 0.44 -17.57
C PHE A 190 0.34 -0.48 -18.66
N GLN A 191 0.82 -1.73 -18.77
CA GLN A 191 0.15 -2.75 -19.58
C GLN A 191 -1.19 -3.12 -18.90
N PRO A 192 -2.33 -3.16 -19.62
CA PRO A 192 -3.64 -3.39 -18.99
C PRO A 192 -3.73 -4.67 -18.14
N THR A 193 -3.08 -5.76 -18.57
CA THR A 193 -3.00 -7.03 -17.82
C THR A 193 -2.24 -6.87 -16.50
N ALA A 194 -1.19 -6.03 -16.47
CA ALA A 194 -0.43 -5.74 -15.26
C ALA A 194 -1.24 -4.86 -14.29
N MET A 195 -1.91 -3.82 -14.79
CA MET A 195 -2.84 -3.00 -14.00
C MET A 195 -3.94 -3.85 -13.35
N ILE A 196 -4.51 -4.82 -14.07
CA ILE A 196 -5.50 -5.78 -13.53
C ILE A 196 -4.87 -6.70 -12.46
N ALA A 197 -3.65 -7.21 -12.68
CA ALA A 197 -2.96 -8.07 -11.73
C ALA A 197 -2.62 -7.33 -10.42
N PHE A 198 -2.15 -6.07 -10.50
CA PHE A 198 -1.89 -5.25 -9.32
C PHE A 198 -3.19 -4.79 -8.63
N ALA A 199 -4.25 -4.44 -9.37
CA ALA A 199 -5.55 -4.13 -8.78
C ALA A 199 -6.12 -5.32 -7.99
N ARG A 200 -6.04 -6.55 -8.55
CA ARG A 200 -6.38 -7.80 -7.85
C ARG A 200 -5.54 -8.00 -6.59
N PHE A 201 -4.22 -7.84 -6.69
CA PHE A 201 -3.28 -8.01 -5.59
C PHE A 201 -3.58 -7.02 -4.45
N SER A 202 -3.58 -5.71 -4.74
CA SER A 202 -3.84 -4.64 -3.76
C SER A 202 -5.22 -4.79 -3.09
N PHE A 203 -6.26 -5.23 -3.82
CA PHE A 203 -7.58 -5.51 -3.25
C PHE A 203 -7.58 -6.71 -2.28
N LEU A 204 -6.97 -7.83 -2.65
CA LEU A 204 -6.91 -9.03 -1.80
C LEU A 204 -5.97 -8.87 -0.61
N VAL A 205 -4.90 -8.09 -0.74
CA VAL A 205 -4.03 -7.66 0.36
C VAL A 205 -4.80 -6.74 1.32
N ARG A 206 -5.55 -5.74 0.81
CA ARG A 206 -6.46 -4.89 1.62
C ARG A 206 -7.44 -5.74 2.43
N ARG A 207 -8.07 -6.74 1.81
CA ARG A 207 -8.99 -7.66 2.52
C ARG A 207 -8.28 -8.54 3.55
N SER A 208 -7.10 -9.06 3.22
CA SER A 208 -6.28 -9.86 4.15
C SER A 208 -5.84 -9.03 5.37
N PHE A 209 -5.47 -7.77 5.17
CA PHE A 209 -5.15 -6.81 6.23
C PHE A 209 -6.34 -6.59 7.17
N PHE A 210 -7.52 -6.20 6.66
CA PHE A 210 -8.71 -5.95 7.50
C PHE A 210 -9.18 -7.22 8.22
N ARG A 211 -9.11 -8.40 7.56
CA ARG A 211 -9.36 -9.71 8.19
C ARG A 211 -8.44 -9.93 9.40
N LEU A 212 -7.14 -9.74 9.21
CA LEU A 212 -6.13 -10.01 10.24
C LEU A 212 -6.20 -9.01 11.40
N MET A 213 -6.38 -7.73 11.10
CA MET A 213 -6.59 -6.67 12.08
C MET A 213 -7.80 -6.95 12.99
N HIS A 214 -8.94 -7.37 12.41
CA HIS A 214 -10.10 -7.77 13.21
C HIS A 214 -9.89 -9.07 13.98
N GLN A 215 -9.13 -10.03 13.44
CA GLN A 215 -8.79 -11.28 14.13
C GLN A 215 -7.88 -11.03 15.34
N ASP A 216 -6.84 -10.20 15.20
CA ASP A 216 -5.95 -9.85 16.30
C ASP A 216 -6.64 -8.96 17.35
N LEU A 217 -7.51 -8.03 16.97
CA LEU A 217 -8.33 -7.27 17.93
C LEU A 217 -9.25 -8.19 18.76
N ASN A 218 -9.92 -9.15 18.14
CA ASN A 218 -10.76 -10.11 18.86
C ASN A 218 -9.91 -10.99 19.79
N ALA A 219 -8.76 -11.48 19.32
CA ALA A 219 -7.86 -12.30 20.12
C ALA A 219 -7.19 -11.52 21.27
N ILE A 220 -6.99 -10.20 21.13
CA ILE A 220 -6.64 -9.29 22.23
C ILE A 220 -7.76 -9.26 23.27
N PHE A 221 -9.02 -9.04 22.87
CA PHE A 221 -10.15 -9.02 23.81
C PHE A 221 -10.34 -10.34 24.55
N ASP A 222 -10.26 -11.47 23.85
CA ASP A 222 -10.35 -12.81 24.45
C ASP A 222 -9.18 -13.08 25.39
N GLY A 223 -7.96 -12.70 25.01
CA GLY A 223 -6.78 -12.84 25.87
C GLY A 223 -6.83 -11.97 27.14
N LEU A 224 -7.31 -10.72 27.02
CA LEU A 224 -7.57 -9.84 28.17
C LEU A 224 -8.71 -10.36 29.06
N ARG A 225 -9.62 -11.19 28.55
CA ARG A 225 -10.65 -11.87 29.34
C ARG A 225 -10.10 -13.09 30.07
N GLU A 226 -9.25 -13.86 29.41
CA GLU A 226 -8.61 -15.05 29.99
C GLU A 226 -7.58 -14.68 31.07
N LEU A 227 -6.83 -13.60 30.91
CA LEU A 227 -5.91 -13.10 31.95
C LEU A 227 -6.64 -12.64 33.22
N GLU A 228 -7.74 -11.89 33.08
CA GLU A 228 -8.61 -11.52 34.20
C GLU A 228 -9.20 -12.76 34.91
N GLN A 229 -9.63 -13.77 34.15
CA GLN A 229 -10.09 -15.06 34.70
C GLN A 229 -9.00 -15.85 35.42
N ARG A 230 -7.72 -15.64 35.09
CA ARG A 230 -6.56 -16.18 35.81
C ARG A 230 -6.15 -15.32 37.02
N GLY A 231 -6.86 -14.23 37.32
CA GLY A 231 -6.54 -13.30 38.41
C GLY A 231 -5.41 -12.31 38.11
N VAL A 232 -4.98 -12.22 36.85
CA VAL A 232 -3.98 -11.23 36.40
C VAL A 232 -4.69 -9.89 36.20
N ASN A 233 -4.22 -8.82 36.85
CA ASN A 233 -4.84 -7.50 36.80
C ASN A 233 -4.06 -6.48 35.95
N THR A 234 -2.75 -6.70 35.79
CA THR A 234 -1.79 -5.84 35.08
C THR A 234 -0.90 -6.67 34.16
N ILE A 235 -0.39 -6.06 33.09
CA ILE A 235 0.49 -6.69 32.09
C ILE A 235 1.64 -5.74 31.75
N ASP A 236 2.85 -6.26 31.51
CA ASP A 236 3.92 -5.46 30.91
C ASP A 236 3.63 -5.25 29.42
N CYS A 237 3.26 -4.02 29.08
CA CYS A 237 2.91 -3.63 27.71
C CYS A 237 3.87 -2.55 27.16
N ARG A 238 5.09 -2.42 27.73
CA ARG A 238 6.11 -1.45 27.27
C ARG A 238 6.45 -1.58 25.79
N ARG A 239 6.43 -2.80 25.25
CA ARG A 239 6.60 -3.08 23.81
C ARG A 239 5.60 -2.31 22.94
N ALA A 240 4.37 -2.13 23.42
CA ALA A 240 3.28 -1.41 22.77
C ALA A 240 3.17 0.05 23.24
N GLN A 241 4.24 0.63 23.81
CA GLN A 241 4.32 2.00 24.32
C GLN A 241 3.37 2.29 25.51
N PHE A 242 3.05 1.26 26.30
CA PHE A 242 2.25 1.35 27.53
C PHE A 242 3.10 1.12 28.80
N SER A 243 2.46 1.09 29.97
CA SER A 243 3.13 0.82 31.26
C SER A 243 3.73 -0.60 31.35
N ALA A 244 4.68 -0.78 32.26
CA ALA A 244 5.15 -2.09 32.71
C ALA A 244 4.13 -2.82 33.60
N GLU A 245 3.15 -2.08 34.13
CA GLU A 245 2.04 -2.59 34.95
C GLU A 245 0.71 -2.04 34.39
N GLU A 246 0.47 -2.24 33.10
CA GLU A 246 -0.69 -1.66 32.42
C GLU A 246 -1.99 -2.41 32.81
N PRO A 247 -3.00 -1.74 33.41
CA PRO A 247 -4.20 -2.43 33.88
C PRO A 247 -5.06 -2.97 32.74
N ILE A 248 -5.55 -4.21 32.87
CA ILE A 248 -6.41 -4.86 31.87
C ILE A 248 -7.65 -4.02 31.53
N LEU A 249 -8.23 -3.33 32.52
CA LEU A 249 -9.38 -2.44 32.31
C LEU A 249 -9.04 -1.26 31.39
N ARG A 250 -7.83 -0.67 31.49
CA ARG A 250 -7.36 0.41 30.62
C ARG A 250 -7.08 -0.09 29.21
N LEU A 251 -6.44 -1.25 29.08
CA LEU A 251 -6.23 -1.92 27.79
C LEU A 251 -7.55 -2.19 27.05
N ARG A 252 -8.60 -2.65 27.75
CA ARG A 252 -9.93 -2.87 27.16
C ARG A 252 -10.55 -1.58 26.61
N MET A 253 -10.48 -0.47 27.34
CA MET A 253 -11.00 0.83 26.87
C MET A 253 -10.26 1.32 25.61
N ILE A 254 -8.93 1.15 25.57
CA ILE A 254 -8.11 1.53 24.41
C ILE A 254 -8.44 0.64 23.18
N CYS A 255 -8.56 -0.67 23.37
CA CYS A 255 -8.94 -1.58 22.28
C CYS A 255 -10.37 -1.31 21.76
N GLN A 256 -11.26 -0.76 22.59
CA GLN A 256 -12.61 -0.35 22.18
C GLN A 256 -12.60 0.92 21.30
N SER A 257 -11.75 1.92 21.59
CA SER A 257 -11.63 3.09 20.70
C SER A 257 -10.96 2.74 19.36
N TRP A 258 -9.95 1.86 19.39
CA TRP A 258 -9.33 1.30 18.17
C TRP A 258 -10.33 0.63 17.22
N LYS A 259 -11.35 -0.06 17.76
CA LYS A 259 -12.43 -0.67 16.96
C LYS A 259 -13.22 0.36 16.12
N VAL A 260 -13.24 1.63 16.54
CA VAL A 260 -13.89 2.74 15.81
C VAL A 260 -12.88 3.45 14.89
N MET A 261 -11.66 3.74 15.38
CA MET A 261 -10.60 4.37 14.56
C MET A 261 -10.33 3.58 13.27
N PHE A 262 -10.11 2.27 13.37
CA PHE A 262 -9.85 1.42 12.20
C PHE A 262 -11.08 1.14 11.31
N GLN A 263 -12.23 1.75 11.60
CA GLN A 263 -13.39 1.80 10.69
C GLN A 263 -13.48 3.15 9.97
N ALA A 264 -13.02 4.23 10.59
CA ALA A 264 -13.04 5.58 10.04
C ALA A 264 -11.80 5.90 9.17
N GLU A 265 -10.66 5.29 9.48
CA GLU A 265 -9.37 5.73 8.95
C GLU A 265 -8.46 4.57 8.49
N TYR A 266 -7.66 4.87 7.46
CA TYR A 266 -6.38 4.20 7.20
C TYR A 266 -5.29 4.78 8.15
N SER A 267 -5.43 4.61 9.47
CA SER A 267 -4.47 5.10 10.48
C SER A 267 -3.15 4.30 10.43
N SER A 268 -2.32 4.58 9.42
CA SER A 268 -1.05 3.89 9.19
C SER A 268 0.00 4.22 10.26
N GLY A 269 0.91 3.28 10.51
CA GLY A 269 2.01 3.46 11.48
C GLY A 269 1.62 3.09 12.91
N GLN A 270 1.62 4.08 13.82
CA GLN A 270 1.69 3.83 15.27
C GLN A 270 0.54 2.96 15.83
N PRO A 271 -0.76 3.20 15.56
CA PRO A 271 -1.84 2.39 16.14
C PRO A 271 -1.76 0.91 15.73
N LEU A 272 -1.34 0.62 14.50
CA LEU A 272 -1.17 -0.74 13.99
C LEU A 272 0.03 -1.45 14.64
N ARG A 273 1.13 -0.72 14.89
CA ARG A 273 2.27 -1.25 15.64
C ARG A 273 1.88 -1.56 17.09
N MET A 274 1.19 -0.63 17.76
CA MET A 274 0.72 -0.82 19.13
C MET A 274 -0.23 -2.02 19.25
N LEU A 275 -1.12 -2.23 18.27
CA LEU A 275 -1.97 -3.43 18.17
C LEU A 275 -1.12 -4.71 18.09
N VAL A 276 -0.13 -4.76 17.19
CA VAL A 276 0.74 -5.93 17.00
C VAL A 276 1.58 -6.25 18.25
N ASP A 277 2.22 -5.24 18.85
CA ASP A 277 3.04 -5.45 20.06
C ASP A 277 2.18 -5.75 21.30
N LEU A 278 0.95 -5.23 21.39
CA LEU A 278 0.00 -5.58 22.46
C LEU A 278 -0.52 -7.01 22.29
N ARG A 279 -0.82 -7.43 21.06
CA ARG A 279 -1.19 -8.82 20.73
C ARG A 279 -0.12 -9.80 21.21
N ALA A 280 1.16 -9.48 20.95
CA ALA A 280 2.30 -10.27 21.39
C ALA A 280 2.44 -10.27 22.93
N ALA A 281 2.37 -9.10 23.60
CA ALA A 281 2.47 -9.02 25.06
C ALA A 281 1.40 -9.85 25.79
N ILE A 282 0.16 -9.89 25.26
CA ILE A 282 -0.93 -10.72 25.80
C ILE A 282 -0.68 -12.21 25.58
N ASP A 283 -0.20 -12.61 24.40
CA ASP A 283 0.15 -14.02 24.14
C ASP A 283 1.38 -14.47 24.95
N ASP A 284 2.35 -13.59 25.21
CA ASP A 284 3.49 -13.84 26.10
C ASP A 284 2.98 -14.04 27.54
N ALA A 285 2.14 -13.14 28.06
CA ALA A 285 1.53 -13.24 29.40
C ALA A 285 0.62 -14.47 29.59
N LEU A 286 -0.01 -14.96 28.51
CA LEU A 286 -0.81 -16.20 28.53
C LEU A 286 0.02 -17.48 28.44
N GLY A 287 1.32 -17.38 28.14
CA GLY A 287 2.24 -18.51 27.91
C GLY A 287 2.22 -19.07 26.48
N ARG A 288 1.63 -18.36 25.52
CA ARG A 288 1.43 -18.79 24.13
C ARG A 288 2.64 -18.53 23.23
N GLY A 289 3.38 -17.44 23.44
CA GLY A 289 4.53 -17.05 22.61
C GLY A 289 5.62 -18.13 22.47
N VAL A 290 5.86 -18.88 23.55
CA VAL A 290 6.84 -20.00 23.56
C VAL A 290 6.44 -21.13 22.60
N ALA A 291 5.13 -21.41 22.49
CA ALA A 291 4.63 -22.55 21.72
C ALA A 291 4.68 -22.36 20.19
N GLN A 292 4.62 -21.11 19.71
CA GLN A 292 4.73 -20.82 18.28
C GLN A 292 6.18 -20.94 17.79
N ASN A 293 7.14 -20.33 18.49
CA ASN A 293 8.57 -20.40 18.11
C ASN A 293 9.11 -21.85 18.13
N ALA A 294 8.67 -22.68 19.08
CA ALA A 294 9.04 -24.09 19.15
C ALA A 294 8.61 -24.93 17.92
N ARG A 295 7.68 -24.42 17.09
CA ARG A 295 7.19 -25.12 15.89
C ARG A 295 8.00 -24.81 14.62
N ALA A 296 8.78 -23.72 14.60
CA ALA A 296 9.69 -23.38 13.51
C ALA A 296 11.06 -24.08 13.64
N ALA A 297 11.50 -24.36 14.87
CA ALA A 297 12.84 -24.87 15.17
C ALA A 297 12.95 -26.41 15.16
N LYS A 298 12.76 -27.05 14.00
CA LYS A 298 13.17 -28.46 13.78
C LYS A 298 14.12 -28.62 12.57
N PRO A 299 15.43 -28.45 12.76
CA PRO A 299 16.40 -28.82 11.73
C PRO A 299 16.41 -30.34 11.54
N ALA A 300 16.16 -30.80 10.30
CA ALA A 300 16.24 -32.22 9.95
C ALA A 300 17.70 -32.69 9.96
N ALA A 301 18.06 -33.56 10.91
CA ALA A 301 19.41 -34.07 11.07
C ALA A 301 19.77 -35.10 9.98
N VAL A 302 20.15 -34.62 8.79
CA VAL A 302 20.67 -35.45 7.70
C VAL A 302 22.02 -36.04 8.11
N LYS A 303 22.06 -37.37 8.34
CA LYS A 303 23.31 -38.08 8.64
C LYS A 303 24.25 -38.04 7.43
N LYS A 304 25.41 -37.40 7.60
CA LYS A 304 26.46 -37.29 6.59
C LYS A 304 27.32 -38.57 6.59
N ALA A 305 27.16 -39.42 5.59
CA ALA A 305 28.07 -40.55 5.36
C ALA A 305 29.42 -40.05 4.79
N ALA A 306 30.51 -40.76 5.12
CA ALA A 306 31.86 -40.34 4.78
C ALA A 306 32.39 -40.98 3.49
N ALA A 307 33.26 -40.26 2.79
CA ALA A 307 34.15 -40.79 1.76
C ALA A 307 35.55 -40.16 1.96
N THR A 308 36.60 -40.98 1.84
CA THR A 308 38.00 -40.60 2.11
C THR A 308 38.71 -40.03 0.87
N PRO A 309 39.79 -39.23 1.04
CA PRO A 309 40.44 -38.51 -0.06
C PRO A 309 41.57 -39.29 -0.74
N ALA A 310 41.90 -38.90 -1.98
CA ALA A 310 43.12 -39.28 -2.68
C ALA A 310 43.69 -38.08 -3.48
N VAL A 311 45.02 -37.90 -3.40
CA VAL A 311 45.85 -36.77 -3.90
C VAL A 311 47.25 -37.41 -4.13
N PRO A 312 48.03 -37.17 -5.22
CA PRO A 312 48.64 -35.86 -5.49
C PRO A 312 49.06 -35.51 -6.95
N ALA A 313 49.78 -34.38 -7.07
CA ALA A 313 50.58 -33.87 -8.21
C ALA A 313 49.80 -33.19 -9.37
N ALA A 314 50.27 -32.08 -9.99
CA ALA A 314 51.52 -31.32 -9.84
C ALA A 314 51.34 -29.78 -10.03
N LYS A 315 52.44 -29.02 -9.87
CA LYS A 315 52.64 -27.55 -10.09
C LYS A 315 53.95 -27.37 -10.90
N PRO A 316 54.38 -26.15 -11.36
CA PRO A 316 53.83 -24.78 -11.23
C PRO A 316 53.50 -24.19 -12.64
N ALA A 317 53.73 -22.93 -13.11
CA ALA A 317 54.29 -21.67 -12.57
C ALA A 317 53.94 -20.45 -13.48
N SER A 318 53.65 -19.27 -12.88
CA SER A 318 53.79 -17.89 -13.46
C SER A 318 53.02 -17.52 -14.76
N THR A 319 52.70 -16.26 -15.10
CA THR A 319 53.37 -14.96 -14.82
C THR A 319 52.37 -13.77 -14.73
N MET A 320 52.86 -12.54 -14.49
CA MET A 320 52.11 -11.33 -14.13
C MET A 320 51.80 -10.37 -15.31
N ALA A 321 50.65 -9.67 -15.26
CA ALA A 321 50.43 -8.23 -15.55
C ALA A 321 48.91 -7.91 -15.48
N ALA A 322 48.33 -6.90 -14.84
CA ALA A 322 48.72 -5.59 -14.26
C ALA A 322 48.38 -4.36 -15.14
N ARG A 323 47.79 -3.33 -14.49
CA ARG A 323 47.24 -2.06 -15.02
C ARG A 323 45.99 -2.15 -15.92
N ALA A 324 45.20 -1.09 -16.13
CA ALA A 324 44.70 0.01 -15.28
C ALA A 324 43.95 1.00 -16.18
N GLY A 325 42.79 1.51 -15.76
CA GLY A 325 42.04 2.58 -16.43
C GLY A 325 40.94 3.09 -15.49
N ALA A 326 40.73 4.39 -15.42
CA ALA A 326 39.92 5.00 -14.36
C ALA A 326 39.15 6.25 -14.84
N ALA A 327 38.04 6.52 -14.13
CA ALA A 327 37.27 7.77 -14.14
C ALA A 327 36.51 8.09 -15.46
N PRO A 328 35.51 9.01 -15.44
CA PRO A 328 35.02 9.78 -14.30
C PRO A 328 33.60 9.46 -13.83
N SER A 329 33.33 9.83 -12.58
CA SER A 329 32.01 9.92 -11.97
C SER A 329 31.26 11.17 -12.44
N ALA A 330 29.95 11.05 -12.68
CA ALA A 330 28.98 12.14 -12.75
C ALA A 330 27.94 11.96 -11.61
N PRO A 331 27.26 13.01 -11.14
CA PRO A 331 26.67 13.01 -9.80
C PRO A 331 25.39 12.17 -9.68
N ALA A 332 25.22 11.54 -8.53
CA ALA A 332 23.96 10.91 -8.15
C ALA A 332 22.92 12.00 -7.84
N THR A 333 21.94 12.17 -8.74
CA THR A 333 20.70 12.88 -8.43
C THR A 333 20.03 12.16 -7.26
N LYS A 334 19.82 12.86 -6.14
CA LYS A 334 19.04 12.32 -5.03
C LYS A 334 17.63 12.03 -5.55
N LEU A 335 17.20 10.76 -5.52
CA LEU A 335 15.77 10.47 -5.56
C LEU A 335 15.15 11.13 -4.32
N ALA A 336 14.10 11.92 -4.52
CA ALA A 336 13.25 12.36 -3.42
C ALA A 336 12.54 11.15 -2.83
N ASP A 337 12.37 11.14 -1.50
CA ASP A 337 11.86 9.98 -0.78
C ASP A 337 10.45 9.58 -1.23
N ALA A 338 10.28 8.31 -1.60
CA ALA A 338 9.01 7.75 -2.03
C ALA A 338 8.07 7.53 -0.83
N VAL A 339 7.38 8.60 -0.43
CA VAL A 339 6.44 8.67 0.71
C VAL A 339 5.58 7.40 0.80
N PRO A 340 5.55 6.70 1.95
CA PRO A 340 5.32 5.25 1.93
C PRO A 340 3.84 4.84 1.97
N GLU A 341 3.46 3.95 1.04
CA GLU A 341 2.32 3.05 1.23
C GLU A 341 2.70 1.98 2.28
N PHE A 342 2.26 2.19 3.53
CA PHE A 342 2.56 1.37 4.71
C PHE A 342 4.06 1.24 5.08
N GLU A 343 4.63 2.28 5.71
CA GLU A 343 5.79 2.08 6.59
C GLU A 343 5.44 2.34 8.06
N VAL A 344 6.00 1.50 8.93
CA VAL A 344 6.20 1.81 10.33
C VAL A 344 7.53 2.56 10.41
N SER A 345 7.48 3.90 10.55
CA SER A 345 8.68 4.72 10.65
C SER A 345 9.56 4.30 11.83
N GLY A 346 10.71 3.69 11.53
CA GLY A 346 11.70 3.24 12.50
C GLY A 346 12.57 4.37 13.06
N ASN A 347 11.97 5.48 13.50
CA ASN A 347 12.72 6.55 14.13
C ASN A 347 13.11 6.17 15.57
N GLU A 348 14.40 5.98 15.79
CA GLU A 348 15.01 5.85 17.10
C GLU A 348 14.96 7.21 17.83
N TRP A 349 14.00 7.35 18.74
CA TRP A 349 13.83 8.59 19.51
C TRP A 349 14.90 8.68 20.60
N ASN A 350 15.91 9.53 20.38
CA ASN A 350 16.92 9.88 21.37
C ASN A 350 16.34 10.88 22.39
N PRO A 351 16.26 10.54 23.70
CA PRO A 351 15.58 11.37 24.70
C PRO A 351 16.39 12.59 25.18
N ASP A 352 17.73 12.56 25.07
CA ASP A 352 18.61 13.62 25.59
C ASP A 352 18.75 14.78 24.59
N GLY A 353 17.71 15.64 24.53
CA GLY A 353 17.53 16.54 23.39
C GLY A 353 16.94 17.94 23.63
N SER A 354 16.75 18.43 24.87
CA SER A 354 16.62 19.88 25.15
C SER A 354 16.57 20.22 26.65
N SER A 355 17.65 20.85 27.14
CA SER A 355 17.66 21.62 28.39
C SER A 355 18.68 22.75 28.22
N GLY A 356 18.20 23.99 28.03
CA GLY A 356 19.09 25.15 27.86
C GLY A 356 18.43 26.36 27.19
N ASN A 357 17.99 27.30 28.03
CA ASN A 357 17.63 28.71 27.74
C ASN A 357 16.65 28.97 26.59
#